data_AF-A0A424MYY9-F1
#
_entry.id   AF-A0A424MYY9-F1
#
_cell.length_a   1.000
_cell.length_b   1.000
_cell.length_c   1.000
_cell.angle_alpha   90.00
_cell.angle_beta   90.00
_cell.angle_gamma   90.00
#
_symmetry.space_group_name_H-M   'P 1'
#
loop_
_entity.id
_entity.type
_entity.pdbx_description
1 polymer ?
#
loop_
_entity_poly.entity_id
_entity_poly.type
_entity_poly.pdbx_seq_one_letter_code
_entity_poly.pdbx_strand_id
1 'polypeptide(L)'
;MRKVVCSKLSTDNSGFKVGTCQIGEDDIAMRLLRRGHVFSTASSYGSYATEETAARTAKVGIWSGPTQSPEDYRTAAWNSAKGKAPEGCPIKGRVTRGGKIYLLPWSPSYRSRKVCKSRGERWFCSESEALAAGWKPDPAS
;
A
#
# COMPACT_ATOMS: atom_id res chain seq x y z
N MET A 1 33.96 -1.94 -7.39
CA MET A 1 32.55 -2.34 -7.18
C MET A 1 32.18 -2.12 -5.73
N ARG A 2 30.99 -1.58 -5.43
CA ARG A 2 30.46 -1.50 -4.06
C ARG A 2 29.73 -2.80 -3.73
N LYS A 3 30.18 -3.50 -2.68
CA LYS A 3 29.54 -4.73 -2.21
C LYS A 3 28.31 -4.37 -1.37
N VAL A 4 27.18 -5.01 -1.68
CA VAL A 4 25.96 -4.92 -0.87
C VAL A 4 25.87 -6.18 0.00
N VAL A 5 25.61 -6.00 1.30
CA VAL A 5 25.38 -7.10 2.24
C VAL A 5 23.97 -6.93 2.81
N CYS A 6 23.13 -7.96 2.72
CA CYS A 6 21.77 -7.92 3.21
C CYS A 6 21.55 -9.01 4.27
N SER A 7 20.83 -8.66 5.34
CA SER A 7 20.45 -9.55 6.43
C SER A 7 18.93 -9.69 6.47
N LYS A 8 18.43 -10.93 6.38
CA LYS A 8 17.00 -11.23 6.51
C LYS A 8 16.60 -11.10 7.99
N LEU A 9 15.57 -10.30 8.25
CA LEU A 9 14.99 -10.09 9.58
C LEU A 9 13.73 -10.94 9.77
N SER A 10 12.84 -10.94 8.78
CA SER A 10 11.59 -11.69 8.82
C SER A 10 11.09 -12.06 7.42
N THR A 11 9.98 -12.78 7.39
CA THR A 11 9.16 -12.98 6.19
C THR A 11 7.74 -12.56 6.56
N ASP A 12 7.09 -11.76 5.73
CA ASP A 12 5.71 -11.36 5.97
C ASP A 12 4.70 -12.47 5.61
N ASN A 13 3.42 -12.24 5.90
CA ASN A 13 2.34 -13.20 5.62
C ASN A 13 2.12 -13.46 4.12
N SER A 14 2.62 -12.57 3.25
CA SER A 14 2.60 -12.73 1.81
C SER A 14 3.79 -13.53 1.27
N GLY A 15 4.77 -13.86 2.13
CA GLY A 15 5.98 -14.58 1.76
C GLY A 15 7.15 -13.68 1.34
N PHE A 16 7.01 -12.35 1.42
CA PHE A 16 8.11 -11.43 1.12
C PHE A 16 9.13 -11.40 2.25
N LYS A 17 10.40 -11.47 1.88
CA LYS A 17 11.52 -11.38 2.83
C LYS A 17 11.75 -9.91 3.21
N VAL A 18 11.74 -9.63 4.50
CA VAL A 18 12.05 -8.32 5.06
C VAL A 18 13.45 -8.37 5.65
N GLY A 19 14.25 -7.33 5.41
CA GLY A 19 15.64 -7.29 5.84
C GLY A 19 16.25 -5.90 5.76
N THR A 20 17.45 -5.77 6.28
CA THR A 20 18.29 -4.58 6.09
C THR A 20 19.37 -4.87 5.06
N CYS A 21 19.78 -3.85 4.31
CA CYS A 21 20.86 -3.94 3.35
C CYS A 21 21.81 -2.75 3.54
N GLN A 22 23.11 -3.02 3.50
CA GLN A 22 24.16 -2.05 3.74
C GLN A 22 25.28 -2.11 2.69
N ILE A 23 25.95 -0.98 2.49
CA ILE A 23 27.15 -0.84 1.67
C ILE A 23 28.28 -0.33 2.58
N GLY A 24 29.21 -1.21 2.97
CA GLY A 24 30.09 -0.91 4.09
C GLY A 24 29.24 -0.73 5.36
N GLU A 25 29.38 0.41 6.03
CA GLU A 25 28.58 0.79 7.20
C GLU A 25 27.30 1.59 6.84
N ASP A 26 27.08 1.90 5.56
CA ASP A 26 25.92 2.71 5.12
C ASP A 26 24.66 1.84 4.97
N ASP A 27 23.70 1.96 5.88
CA ASP A 27 22.35 1.43 5.73
C ASP A 27 21.62 2.16 4.57
N ILE A 28 21.20 1.39 3.56
CA ILE A 28 20.55 1.91 2.36
C ILE A 28 19.18 2.54 2.69
N ALA A 29 18.39 1.91 3.56
CA ALA A 29 17.08 2.41 3.96
C ALA A 29 17.20 3.69 4.78
N MET A 30 18.16 3.76 5.72
CA MET A 30 18.46 5.02 6.43
C MET A 30 18.83 6.14 5.47
N ARG A 31 19.65 5.84 4.46
CA ARG A 31 20.05 6.85 3.47
C ARG A 31 18.88 7.36 2.63
N LEU A 32 17.91 6.50 2.33
CA LEU A 32 16.67 6.90 1.64
C LEU A 32 15.79 7.78 2.54
N LEU A 33 15.65 7.43 3.82
CA LEU A 33 14.89 8.20 4.82
C LEU A 33 15.49 9.59 5.00
N ARG A 34 16.80 9.68 5.26
CA ARG A 34 17.51 10.95 5.46
C ARG A 34 17.38 11.91 4.28
N ARG A 35 17.27 11.38 3.06
CA ARG A 35 17.08 12.16 1.83
C ARG A 35 15.62 12.44 1.49
N GLY A 36 14.69 11.98 2.33
CA GLY A 36 13.25 12.18 2.14
C GLY A 36 12.71 11.44 0.91
N HIS A 37 13.21 10.25 0.59
CA HIS A 37 12.74 9.48 -0.56
C HIS A 37 11.66 8.46 -0.21
N VAL A 38 11.50 8.14 1.08
CA VAL A 38 10.58 7.10 1.57
C VAL A 38 9.94 7.52 2.88
N PHE A 39 8.78 6.93 3.18
CA PHE A 39 8.16 6.95 4.50
C PHE A 39 8.68 5.77 5.33
N SER A 40 8.83 5.92 6.65
CA SER A 40 9.02 4.77 7.54
C SER A 40 7.65 4.17 7.89
N THR A 41 7.62 2.86 8.15
CA THR A 41 6.40 2.18 8.63
C THR A 41 6.41 2.12 10.16
N ALA A 42 5.24 2.00 10.79
CA ALA A 42 5.10 1.92 12.25
C ALA A 42 5.90 0.78 12.91
N SER A 43 6.27 -0.26 12.15
CA SER A 43 7.10 -1.39 12.62
C SER A 43 8.61 -1.15 12.49
N SER A 44 9.03 0.04 12.07
CA SER A 44 10.43 0.33 11.81
C SER A 44 11.19 0.57 13.10
N TYR A 45 12.37 -0.04 13.22
CA TYR A 45 13.36 0.21 14.26
C TYR A 45 13.45 1.71 14.57
N GLY A 46 13.43 2.12 15.85
CA GLY A 46 13.25 3.53 16.25
C GLY A 46 14.18 4.54 15.59
N SER A 47 15.34 4.11 15.08
CA SER A 47 16.26 4.95 14.30
C SER A 47 15.70 5.45 12.96
N TYR A 48 14.81 4.69 12.29
CA TYR A 48 14.21 5.09 11.01
C TYR A 48 13.20 6.23 11.18
N ALA A 49 12.41 6.20 12.26
CA ALA A 49 11.45 7.25 12.57
C ALA A 49 12.16 8.59 12.84
N THR A 50 13.31 8.56 13.50
CA THR A 50 14.15 9.74 13.73
C THR A 50 14.66 10.34 12.41
N GLU A 51 15.16 9.51 11.50
CA GLU A 51 15.66 9.98 10.19
C GLU A 51 14.53 10.53 9.32
N GLU A 52 13.35 9.93 9.34
CA GLU A 52 12.18 10.48 8.65
C GLU A 52 11.79 11.85 9.24
N THR A 53 11.78 11.97 10.57
CA THR A 53 11.46 13.24 11.26
C THR A 53 12.47 14.34 10.90
N ALA A 54 13.75 13.99 10.81
CA ALA A 54 14.79 14.91 10.35
C ALA A 54 14.55 15.34 8.90
N ALA A 55 14.23 14.41 8.00
CA ALA A 55 13.94 14.70 6.59
C ALA A 55 12.67 15.57 6.41
N ARG A 56 11.63 15.31 7.22
CA ARG A 56 10.40 16.12 7.30
C ARG A 56 10.72 17.56 7.70
N THR A 57 11.48 17.72 8.79
CA THR A 57 11.90 19.04 9.31
C THR A 57 12.73 19.81 8.29
N ALA A 58 13.64 19.12 7.61
CA ALA A 58 14.50 19.69 6.58
C ALA A 58 13.79 19.95 5.23
N LYS A 59 12.54 19.51 5.07
CA LYS A 59 11.74 19.63 3.83
C LYS A 59 12.45 19.09 2.58
N VAL A 60 13.14 17.96 2.74
CA VAL A 60 13.89 17.32 1.64
C VAL A 60 13.05 16.26 0.93
N GLY A 61 13.30 16.05 -0.37
CA GLY A 61 12.64 15.02 -1.16
C GLY A 61 11.11 15.20 -1.20
N ILE A 62 10.37 14.14 -0.86
CA ILE A 62 8.90 14.13 -0.83
C ILE A 62 8.30 15.10 0.20
N TRP A 63 9.11 15.61 1.14
CA TRP A 63 8.72 16.55 2.19
C TRP A 63 8.85 18.03 1.78
N SER A 64 9.30 18.31 0.56
CA SER A 64 9.44 19.68 0.04
C SER A 64 8.10 20.43 -0.15
N GLY A 65 6.97 19.72 -0.10
CA GLY A 65 5.63 20.28 -0.18
C GLY A 65 4.63 19.48 0.67
N PRO A 66 3.33 19.84 0.59
CA PRO A 66 2.27 19.05 1.22
C PRO A 66 2.34 17.62 0.75
N THR A 67 2.44 16.69 1.69
CA THR A 67 2.59 15.26 1.40
C THR A 67 1.66 14.48 2.29
N GLN A 68 1.08 13.41 1.74
CA GLN A 68 0.24 12.46 2.45
C GLN A 68 0.91 11.09 2.36
N SER A 69 0.97 10.36 3.48
CA SER A 69 1.52 9.00 3.44
C SER A 69 0.61 8.08 2.61
N PRO A 70 1.17 7.05 1.94
CA PRO A 70 0.36 6.05 1.25
C PRO A 70 -0.65 5.35 2.16
N GLU A 71 -0.34 5.19 3.45
CA GLU A 71 -1.26 4.62 4.45
C GLU A 71 -2.44 5.56 4.72
N ASP A 72 -2.18 6.84 4.98
CA ASP A 72 -3.23 7.85 5.20
C ASP A 72 -4.14 7.99 3.97
N TYR A 73 -3.54 7.99 2.77
CA TYR A 73 -4.28 8.05 1.51
C TYR A 73 -5.23 6.86 1.37
N ARG A 74 -4.72 5.63 1.60
CA ARG A 74 -5.54 4.41 1.50
C ARG A 74 -6.63 4.35 2.57
N THR A 75 -6.33 4.77 3.80
CA THR A 75 -7.31 4.86 4.90
C THR A 75 -8.41 5.86 4.59
N ALA A 76 -8.06 7.05 4.09
CA ALA A 76 -9.04 8.06 3.68
C ALA A 76 -9.93 7.56 2.52
N ALA A 77 -9.33 6.92 1.51
CA ALA A 77 -10.07 6.32 0.40
C ALA A 77 -11.03 5.22 0.88
N TRP A 78 -10.55 4.36 1.79
CA TRP A 78 -11.36 3.30 2.40
C TRP A 78 -12.56 3.86 3.15
N ASN A 79 -12.35 4.82 4.04
CA ASN A 79 -13.42 5.45 4.81
C ASN A 79 -14.44 6.16 3.91
N SER A 80 -13.97 6.88 2.88
CA SER A 80 -14.87 7.53 1.91
C SER A 80 -15.71 6.52 1.13
N ALA A 81 -15.12 5.39 0.73
CA ALA A 81 -15.82 4.33 0.03
C ALA A 81 -16.82 3.60 0.96
N LYS A 82 -16.44 3.34 2.20
CA LYS A 82 -17.28 2.69 3.21
C LYS A 82 -18.58 3.46 3.44
N GLY A 83 -18.53 4.79 3.53
CA GLY A 83 -19.73 5.62 3.69
C GLY A 83 -20.64 5.67 2.46
N LYS A 84 -20.16 5.28 1.26
CA LYS A 84 -20.92 5.31 0.00
C LYS A 84 -21.35 3.92 -0.47
N ALA A 85 -20.71 2.88 0.05
CA ALA A 85 -20.94 1.52 -0.38
C ALA A 85 -22.21 0.94 0.27
N PRO A 86 -22.95 0.08 -0.44
CA PRO A 86 -24.01 -0.71 0.17
C PRO A 86 -23.46 -1.50 1.35
N GLU A 87 -24.18 -1.48 2.48
CA GLU A 87 -23.85 -2.24 3.70
C GLU A 87 -22.46 -1.92 4.29
N GLY A 88 -21.82 -0.83 3.85
CA GLY A 88 -20.49 -0.46 4.30
C GLY A 88 -19.37 -1.38 3.78
N CYS A 89 -19.59 -2.09 2.66
CA CYS A 89 -18.62 -3.02 2.08
C CYS A 89 -17.96 -2.39 0.84
N PRO A 90 -16.76 -1.78 0.99
CA PRO A 90 -16.25 -0.85 -0.01
C PRO A 90 -15.57 -1.53 -1.19
N ILE A 91 -15.31 -2.83 -1.19
CA ILE A 91 -14.59 -3.47 -2.29
C ILE A 91 -15.58 -3.82 -3.41
N LYS A 92 -15.25 -3.47 -4.66
CA LYS A 92 -16.13 -3.75 -5.82
C LYS A 92 -15.65 -4.95 -6.61
N GLY A 93 -16.43 -6.01 -6.69
CA GLY A 93 -16.19 -7.15 -7.58
C GLY A 93 -16.83 -6.91 -8.96
N ARG A 94 -16.03 -6.94 -10.03
CA ARG A 94 -16.51 -6.90 -11.43
C ARG A 94 -16.18 -8.11 -12.31
N VAL A 95 -17.16 -8.53 -13.11
CA VAL A 95 -17.00 -9.63 -14.05
C VAL A 95 -16.62 -9.04 -15.40
N THR A 96 -15.39 -9.30 -15.82
CA THR A 96 -14.84 -8.86 -17.10
C THR A 96 -14.72 -10.04 -18.07
N ARG A 97 -14.36 -9.77 -19.33
CA ARG A 97 -14.01 -10.85 -20.28
C ARG A 97 -12.83 -11.71 -19.79
N GLY A 98 -11.91 -11.13 -19.02
CA GLY A 98 -10.75 -11.82 -18.46
C GLY A 98 -10.99 -12.52 -17.12
N GLY A 99 -12.24 -12.52 -16.63
CA GLY A 99 -12.62 -13.16 -15.37
C GLY A 99 -13.09 -12.17 -14.29
N LYS A 100 -13.09 -12.66 -13.05
CA LYS A 100 -13.60 -11.98 -11.85
C LYS A 100 -12.47 -11.20 -11.18
N ILE A 101 -12.59 -9.88 -11.14
CA ILE A 101 -11.62 -8.99 -10.48
C ILE A 101 -12.27 -8.15 -9.38
N TYR A 102 -11.56 -7.92 -8.29
CA TYR A 102 -11.99 -6.98 -7.25
C TYR A 102 -11.17 -5.69 -7.30
N LEU A 103 -11.81 -4.57 -6.99
CA LEU A 103 -11.22 -3.25 -6.99
C LEU A 103 -11.22 -2.67 -5.58
N LEU A 104 -10.04 -2.22 -5.16
CA LEU A 104 -9.87 -1.55 -3.87
C LEU A 104 -10.20 -0.05 -3.99
N PRO A 105 -10.64 0.60 -2.90
CA PRO A 105 -11.07 2.00 -2.91
C PRO A 105 -10.05 3.01 -3.44
N TRP A 106 -8.76 2.74 -3.25
CA TRP A 106 -7.66 3.60 -3.69
C TRP A 106 -7.24 3.36 -5.15
N SER A 107 -7.75 2.31 -5.80
CA SER A 107 -7.40 2.01 -7.19
C SER A 107 -7.92 3.09 -8.15
N PRO A 108 -7.16 3.49 -9.19
CA PRO A 108 -7.55 4.57 -10.09
C PRO A 108 -8.91 4.35 -10.77
N SER A 109 -9.26 3.10 -11.04
CA SER A 109 -10.51 2.74 -11.72
C SER A 109 -11.70 2.52 -10.76
N TYR A 110 -11.48 2.57 -9.44
CA TYR A 110 -12.53 2.34 -8.45
C TYR A 110 -13.73 3.28 -8.63
N ARG A 111 -13.48 4.58 -8.83
CA ARG A 111 -14.52 5.62 -8.84
C ARG A 111 -15.43 5.53 -10.06
N SER A 112 -14.86 5.31 -11.24
CA SER A 112 -15.61 5.30 -12.51
C SER A 112 -16.43 4.03 -12.70
N ARG A 113 -16.05 2.94 -12.05
CA ARG A 113 -16.65 1.63 -12.25
C ARG A 113 -17.84 1.40 -11.31
N LYS A 114 -18.96 1.01 -11.90
CA LYS A 114 -20.20 0.65 -11.19
C LYS A 114 -20.37 -0.86 -11.17
N VAL A 115 -20.95 -1.37 -10.10
CA VAL A 115 -21.26 -2.80 -9.91
C VAL A 115 -22.62 -3.09 -10.55
N CYS A 116 -22.65 -4.08 -11.44
CA CYS A 116 -23.83 -4.54 -12.14
C CYS A 116 -24.29 -5.92 -11.62
N LYS A 117 -25.27 -5.94 -10.72
CA LYS A 117 -25.75 -7.18 -10.07
C LYS A 117 -26.22 -8.24 -11.07
N SER A 118 -26.84 -7.84 -12.18
CA SER A 118 -27.31 -8.78 -13.22
C SER A 118 -26.18 -9.53 -13.92
N ARG A 119 -24.93 -9.02 -13.85
CA ARG A 119 -23.73 -9.68 -14.38
C ARG A 119 -23.00 -10.51 -13.32
N GLY A 120 -23.59 -10.69 -12.14
CA GLY A 120 -22.94 -11.38 -11.00
C GLY A 120 -21.86 -10.55 -10.30
N GLU A 121 -21.83 -9.24 -10.56
CA GLU A 121 -20.95 -8.30 -9.84
C GLU A 121 -21.54 -7.99 -8.47
N ARG A 122 -20.67 -7.81 -7.47
CA ARG A 122 -21.09 -7.56 -6.08
C ARG A 122 -20.05 -6.79 -5.29
N TRP A 123 -20.39 -6.40 -4.07
CA TRP A 123 -19.47 -5.79 -3.13
C TRP A 123 -18.89 -6.84 -2.18
N PHE A 124 -17.72 -6.53 -1.61
CA PHE A 124 -17.05 -7.31 -0.58
C PHE A 124 -16.63 -6.41 0.57
N CYS A 125 -16.60 -6.96 1.78
CA CYS A 125 -16.23 -6.22 2.98
C CYS A 125 -14.73 -6.39 3.29
N SER A 126 -14.12 -7.49 2.84
CA SER A 126 -12.67 -7.74 2.94
C SER A 126 -12.08 -8.36 1.66
N GLU A 127 -10.76 -8.24 1.49
CA GLU A 127 -10.05 -8.91 0.40
C GLU A 127 -10.09 -10.43 0.54
N SER A 128 -10.01 -10.95 1.77
CA SER A 128 -10.11 -12.38 2.04
C SER A 128 -11.44 -12.97 1.56
N GLU A 129 -12.54 -12.24 1.73
CA GLU A 129 -13.86 -12.63 1.24
C GLU A 129 -13.89 -12.67 -0.30
N ALA A 130 -13.32 -11.66 -0.96
CA ALA A 130 -13.24 -11.60 -2.41
C ALA A 130 -12.41 -12.77 -2.97
N LEU A 131 -11.24 -13.03 -2.37
CA LEU A 131 -10.35 -14.12 -2.74
C LEU A 131 -11.01 -15.49 -2.54
N ALA A 132 -11.66 -15.73 -1.40
CA ALA A 132 -12.41 -16.96 -1.13
C ALA A 132 -13.56 -17.19 -2.11
N ALA A 133 -14.16 -16.10 -2.62
CA ALA A 133 -15.18 -16.15 -3.66
C ALA A 133 -14.62 -16.32 -5.10
N GLY A 134 -13.30 -16.52 -5.26
CA GLY A 134 -12.63 -16.72 -6.54
C GLY A 134 -12.38 -15.45 -7.34
N TRP A 135 -12.34 -14.29 -6.68
CA TRP A 135 -12.02 -13.00 -7.31
C TRP A 135 -10.54 -12.70 -7.14
N LYS A 136 -9.93 -12.13 -8.17
CA LYS A 136 -8.50 -11.75 -8.16
C LYS A 136 -8.34 -10.24 -8.01
N PRO A 137 -7.25 -9.73 -7.44
CA PRO A 137 -7.01 -8.30 -7.40
C PRO A 137 -6.93 -7.74 -8.82
N ASP A 138 -7.53 -6.57 -9.04
CA ASP A 138 -7.27 -5.77 -10.23
C ASP A 138 -5.78 -5.39 -10.26
N PRO A 139 -5.05 -5.56 -11.38
CA PRO A 139 -3.61 -5.25 -11.45
C PRO A 139 -3.25 -3.80 -11.13
N ALA A 140 -4.23 -2.89 -11.15
CA ALA A 140 -4.08 -1.48 -10.80
C ALA A 140 -4.51 -1.14 -9.36
N SER A 141 -4.83 -2.14 -8.54
CA SER A 141 -5.16 -1.99 -7.10
C SER A 141 -3.94 -2.10 -6.20
#